data_AF-A0A5P1EIF8-F1
#
_entry.id   AF-A0A5P1EIF8-F1
#
_cell.length_a   1.000
_cell.length_b   1.000
_cell.length_c   1.000
_cell.angle_alpha   90.00
_cell.angle_beta   90.00
_cell.angle_gamma   90.00
#
_symmetry.space_group_name_H-M   'P 1'
#
loop_
_entity.id
_entity.type
_entity.pdbx_description
1 polymer ?
#
loop_
_entity_poly.entity_id
_entity_poly.type
_entity_poly.pdbx_seq_one_letter_code
_entity_poly.pdbx_strand_id
1 'polypeptide(L)'
;MAVFRHLRFLFGEMPLDTTAVKTTTDLMLTVASIVRRMELGSLSACLAAIVCSSEQPPLRPIGSSAGDGASVVVKSVLDRATELLTDQNAAPNYSIRNLWQESFNAFFGLLMKYCISKYEGIMESLVLGAPNAAASTIGPEVARAISQEMPMELLRASLPHTDENQKKLLLEFAQRSMPVTGPTS
;
A
#
# COMPACT_ATOMS: atom_id res chain seq x y z
N MET A 1 -8.14 15.70 -2.97
CA MET A 1 -8.86 15.01 -4.06
C MET A 1 -8.07 14.92 -5.36
N ALA A 2 -7.78 16.02 -6.08
CA ALA A 2 -7.07 15.94 -7.37
C ALA A 2 -5.71 15.23 -7.27
N VAL A 3 -4.89 15.57 -6.29
CA VAL A 3 -3.60 14.88 -6.01
C VAL A 3 -3.78 13.36 -5.87
N PHE A 4 -4.80 12.93 -5.13
CA PHE A 4 -5.07 11.51 -4.88
C PHE A 4 -5.51 10.75 -6.13
N ARG A 5 -6.27 11.41 -7.03
CA ARG A 5 -6.64 10.86 -8.33
C ARG A 5 -5.44 10.72 -9.27
N HIS A 6 -4.36 11.47 -9.05
CA HIS A 6 -3.22 11.53 -9.96
C HIS A 6 -1.91 11.03 -9.33
N LEU A 7 -1.98 10.18 -8.30
CA LEU A 7 -0.78 9.66 -7.62
C LEU A 7 0.17 8.89 -8.56
N ARG A 8 -0.35 8.15 -9.55
CA ARG A 8 0.50 7.49 -10.58
C ARG A 8 1.27 8.50 -11.41
N PHE A 9 0.63 9.60 -11.81
CA PHE A 9 1.30 10.65 -12.59
C PHE A 9 2.34 11.39 -11.75
N LEU A 10 2.01 11.71 -10.50
CA LEU A 10 2.86 12.52 -9.63
C LEU A 10 4.05 11.75 -9.02
N PHE A 11 3.85 10.47 -8.71
CA PHE A 11 4.82 9.65 -7.96
C PHE A 11 5.12 8.31 -8.65
N GLY A 12 4.70 8.17 -9.92
CA GLY A 12 4.88 6.98 -10.74
C GLY A 12 6.33 6.61 -11.00
N GLU A 13 7.12 7.63 -11.30
CA GLU A 13 8.49 7.51 -11.76
C GLU A 13 9.33 8.52 -11.00
N MET A 14 10.50 8.08 -10.53
CA MET A 14 11.44 8.98 -9.89
C MET A 14 12.12 9.82 -10.98
N PRO A 15 12.06 11.16 -10.90
CA PRO A 15 12.75 12.01 -11.86
C PRO A 15 14.27 11.78 -11.81
N LEU A 16 14.96 11.91 -12.94
CA LEU A 16 16.43 11.90 -13.00
C LEU A 16 17.04 13.25 -12.57
N ASP A 17 16.30 14.34 -12.77
CA ASP A 17 16.72 15.68 -12.36
C ASP A 17 16.54 15.87 -10.85
N THR A 18 17.63 16.23 -10.16
CA THR A 18 17.66 16.50 -8.73
C THR A 18 16.67 17.59 -8.29
N THR A 19 16.40 18.59 -9.13
CA THR A 19 15.44 19.66 -8.81
C THR A 19 14.01 19.11 -8.83
N ALA A 20 13.69 18.31 -9.84
CA ALA A 20 12.41 17.60 -9.93
C ALA A 20 12.22 16.62 -8.77
N VAL A 21 13.26 15.86 -8.37
CA VAL A 21 13.21 14.98 -7.19
C VAL A 21 12.89 15.78 -5.92
N LYS A 22 13.58 16.89 -5.68
CA LYS A 22 13.30 17.74 -4.51
C LYS A 22 11.86 18.25 -4.53
N THR A 23 11.39 18.70 -5.68
CA THR A 23 10.03 19.23 -5.85
C THR A 23 8.96 18.17 -5.57
N THR A 24 9.15 16.94 -6.06
CA THR A 24 8.20 15.84 -5.79
C THR A 24 8.24 15.41 -4.34
N THR A 25 9.42 15.39 -3.70
CA THR A 25 9.54 15.16 -2.25
C THR A 25 8.84 16.24 -1.43
N ASP A 26 9.04 17.53 -1.74
CA ASP A 26 8.40 18.64 -1.05
C ASP A 26 6.87 18.59 -1.21
N LEU A 27 6.38 18.22 -2.40
CA LEU A 27 4.95 17.98 -2.66
C LEU A 27 4.41 16.84 -1.79
N MET A 28 5.09 15.69 -1.76
CA MET A 28 4.72 14.54 -0.93
C MET A 28 4.59 14.93 0.55
N LEU A 29 5.60 15.60 1.10
CA LEU A 29 5.63 16.05 2.50
C LEU A 29 4.52 17.06 2.79
N THR A 30 4.28 17.99 1.88
CA THR A 30 3.21 18.99 2.01
C THR A 30 1.85 18.31 2.03
N VAL A 31 1.59 17.38 1.11
CA VAL A 31 0.33 16.62 1.06
C VAL A 31 0.13 15.81 2.33
N ALA A 32 1.15 15.06 2.79
CA ALA A 32 1.08 14.30 4.03
C ALA A 32 0.80 15.21 5.25
N SER A 33 1.39 16.41 5.29
CA SER A 33 1.12 17.40 6.34
C SER A 33 -0.32 17.92 6.34
N ILE A 34 -0.89 18.13 5.15
CA ILE A 34 -2.30 18.53 4.99
C ILE A 34 -3.23 17.38 5.44
N VAL A 35 -2.93 16.14 5.05
CA VAL A 35 -3.72 14.95 5.42
C VAL A 35 -3.88 14.83 6.93
N ARG A 36 -2.82 15.08 7.71
CA ARG A 36 -2.88 15.05 9.19
C ARG A 36 -3.91 16.00 9.80
N ARG A 37 -4.40 17.01 9.05
CA ARG A 37 -5.40 17.98 9.50
C ARG A 37 -6.79 17.71 8.94
N MET A 38 -6.95 16.71 8.08
CA MET A 38 -8.23 16.36 7.47
C MET A 38 -9.14 15.62 8.44
N GLU A 39 -10.45 15.78 8.23
CA GLU A 39 -11.51 15.02 8.87
C GLU A 39 -11.79 13.72 8.12
N LEU A 40 -12.47 12.77 8.77
CA LEU A 40 -12.68 11.42 8.26
C LEU A 40 -13.41 11.41 6.90
N GLY A 41 -14.41 12.25 6.68
CA GLY A 41 -15.12 12.34 5.39
C GLY A 41 -14.20 12.79 4.23
N SER A 42 -13.28 13.72 4.49
CA SER A 42 -12.28 14.15 3.52
C SER A 42 -11.27 13.04 3.20
N LEU A 43 -10.88 12.24 4.20
CA LEU A 43 -10.02 11.08 4.03
C LEU A 43 -10.70 9.99 3.18
N SER A 44 -11.99 9.71 3.44
CA SER A 44 -12.80 8.78 2.66
C SER A 44 -12.85 9.19 1.19
N ALA A 45 -13.11 10.47 0.93
CA ALA A 45 -13.09 11.01 -0.43
C ALA A 45 -11.70 10.82 -1.08
N CYS A 46 -10.61 11.04 -0.34
CA CYS A 46 -9.26 10.84 -0.86
C CYS A 46 -9.00 9.38 -1.28
N LEU A 47 -9.43 8.39 -0.50
CA LEU A 47 -9.35 6.98 -0.91
C LEU A 47 -10.22 6.69 -2.13
N ALA A 48 -11.46 7.17 -2.16
CA ALA A 48 -12.34 7.02 -3.31
C ALA A 48 -11.72 7.62 -4.59
N ALA A 49 -11.04 8.77 -4.49
CA ALA A 49 -10.33 9.37 -5.63
C ALA A 49 -9.21 8.47 -6.18
N ILE A 50 -8.49 7.75 -5.32
CA ILE A 50 -7.47 6.78 -5.76
C ILE A 50 -8.14 5.64 -6.54
N VAL A 51 -9.21 5.06 -5.97
CA VAL A 51 -9.93 3.94 -6.60
C VAL A 51 -10.55 4.34 -7.93
N CYS A 52 -11.09 5.56 -8.02
CA CYS A 52 -11.68 6.10 -9.24
C CYS A 52 -10.66 6.66 -10.24
N SER A 53 -9.35 6.54 -9.99
CA SER A 53 -8.31 6.93 -10.94
C SER A 53 -8.33 6.03 -12.18
N SER A 54 -8.03 6.61 -13.35
CA SER A 54 -7.80 5.83 -14.57
C SER A 54 -6.51 5.01 -14.50
N GLU A 55 -5.56 5.43 -13.67
CA GLU A 55 -4.26 4.77 -13.48
C GLU A 55 -4.01 4.49 -12.00
N GLN A 56 -3.68 3.24 -11.68
CA GLN A 56 -3.41 2.85 -10.29
C GLN A 56 -2.04 3.38 -9.83
N PRO A 57 -1.95 3.93 -8.61
CA PRO A 57 -0.67 4.40 -8.07
C PRO A 57 0.32 3.25 -7.86
N PRO A 58 1.63 3.51 -7.95
CA PRO A 58 2.63 2.54 -7.49
C PRO A 58 2.58 2.46 -5.96
N LEU A 59 2.06 1.36 -5.43
CA LEU A 59 2.04 1.09 -3.99
C LEU A 59 3.34 0.38 -3.58
N ARG A 60 4.48 1.06 -3.75
CA ARG A 60 5.81 0.51 -3.41
C ARG A 60 6.07 0.53 -1.90
N PRO A 61 7.00 -0.27 -1.37
CA PRO A 61 7.43 -0.15 0.02
C PRO A 61 8.00 1.24 0.32
N ILE A 62 7.87 1.69 1.57
CA ILE A 62 8.47 2.95 2.01
C ILE A 62 10.00 2.82 2.01
N GLY A 63 10.70 3.81 1.45
CA GLY A 63 12.14 3.78 1.20
C GLY A 63 12.55 3.13 -0.12
N SER A 64 11.60 2.78 -0.99
CA SER A 64 11.92 2.23 -2.32
C SER A 64 12.75 3.20 -3.16
N SER A 65 13.85 2.72 -3.75
CA SER A 65 14.73 3.51 -4.62
C SER A 65 14.06 3.99 -5.90
N ALA A 66 12.95 3.36 -6.32
CA ALA A 66 12.15 3.83 -7.45
C ALA A 66 11.21 4.99 -7.09
N GLY A 67 11.20 5.42 -5.82
CA GLY A 67 10.31 6.44 -5.26
C GLY A 67 9.08 5.82 -4.61
N ASP A 68 8.68 6.35 -3.45
CA ASP A 68 7.64 5.82 -2.56
C ASP A 68 6.55 6.86 -2.22
N GLY A 69 6.53 8.01 -2.91
CA GLY A 69 5.69 9.15 -2.54
C GLY A 69 4.19 8.86 -2.52
N ALA A 70 3.70 8.02 -3.45
CA ALA A 70 2.30 7.57 -3.43
C ALA A 70 1.99 6.78 -2.14
N SER A 71 2.87 5.86 -1.76
CA SER A 71 2.72 5.06 -0.54
C SER A 71 2.79 5.91 0.72
N VAL A 72 3.70 6.89 0.79
CA VAL A 72 3.77 7.83 1.93
C VAL A 72 2.46 8.60 2.09
N VAL A 73 1.92 9.14 0.99
CA VAL A 73 0.65 9.89 1.01
C VAL A 73 -0.50 8.99 1.44
N VAL A 74 -0.63 7.78 0.88
CA VAL A 74 -1.68 6.83 1.25
C VAL A 74 -1.56 6.39 2.70
N LYS A 75 -0.35 6.08 3.16
CA LYS A 75 -0.09 5.71 4.55
C LYS A 75 -0.55 6.82 5.50
N SER A 76 -0.25 8.08 5.18
CA SER A 76 -0.68 9.22 6.00
C SER A 76 -2.21 9.32 6.15
N VAL A 77 -2.98 8.90 5.12
CA VAL A 77 -4.44 8.84 5.18
C VAL A 77 -4.90 7.74 6.15
N LEU A 78 -4.32 6.55 6.04
CA LEU A 78 -4.65 5.41 6.91
C LEU A 78 -4.27 5.67 8.38
N ASP A 79 -3.09 6.26 8.61
CA ASP A 79 -2.63 6.64 9.95
C ASP A 79 -3.58 7.66 10.56
N ARG A 80 -3.92 8.73 9.82
CA ARG A 80 -4.83 9.76 10.31
C ARG A 80 -6.23 9.23 10.57
N ALA A 81 -6.75 8.36 9.72
CA ALA A 81 -8.04 7.72 9.95
C ALA A 81 -8.02 6.86 11.22
N THR A 82 -6.90 6.19 11.51
CA THR A 82 -6.72 5.42 12.75
C THR A 82 -6.84 6.33 13.97
N GLU A 83 -6.14 7.47 13.96
CA GLU A 83 -6.26 8.49 15.03
C GLU A 83 -7.71 8.93 15.24
N LEU A 84 -8.42 9.28 14.16
CA LEU A 84 -9.80 9.77 14.24
C LEU A 84 -10.81 8.70 14.69
N LEU A 85 -10.60 7.44 14.32
CA LEU A 85 -11.50 6.34 14.66
C LEU A 85 -11.28 5.80 16.07
N THR A 86 -10.09 6.03 16.63
CA THR A 86 -9.72 5.61 17.99
C THR A 86 -9.94 6.70 19.03
N ASP A 87 -10.09 7.97 18.62
CA ASP A 87 -10.41 9.07 19.53
C ASP A 87 -11.82 8.90 20.13
N GLN A 88 -11.84 8.56 21.43
CA GLN A 88 -13.07 8.36 22.20
C GLN A 88 -13.82 9.68 22.45
N ASN A 89 -13.14 10.83 22.35
CA ASN A 89 -13.73 12.15 22.65
C ASN A 89 -14.46 12.76 21.44
N ALA A 90 -14.21 12.24 20.23
CA ALA A 90 -14.74 12.78 18.98
C ALA A 90 -15.26 11.66 18.08
N ALA A 91 -16.23 10.89 18.58
CA ALA A 91 -16.82 9.79 17.82
C ALA A 91 -17.44 10.31 16.50
N PRO A 92 -16.95 9.88 15.32
CA PRO A 92 -17.54 10.29 14.06
C PRO A 92 -18.97 9.75 13.94
N ASN A 93 -19.84 10.53 13.31
CA ASN A 93 -21.22 10.11 13.08
C ASN A 93 -21.27 8.81 12.24
N TYR A 94 -22.38 8.07 12.36
CA TYR A 94 -22.54 6.77 11.69
C TYR A 94 -22.37 6.84 10.17
N SER A 95 -22.91 7.90 9.53
CA SER A 95 -22.84 8.08 8.08
C SER A 95 -21.40 8.27 7.58
N ILE A 96 -20.59 9.08 8.28
CA ILE A 96 -19.19 9.33 7.96
C ILE A 96 -18.36 8.06 8.20
N ARG A 97 -18.64 7.31 9.29
CA ARG A 97 -18.00 6.02 9.55
C ARG A 97 -18.30 5.01 8.43
N ASN A 98 -19.55 4.94 7.99
CA ASN A 98 -19.94 4.07 6.88
C ASN A 98 -19.25 4.47 5.57
N LEU A 99 -19.21 5.77 5.27
CA LEU A 99 -18.50 6.31 4.10
C LEU A 99 -17.00 5.95 4.13
N TRP A 100 -16.36 6.05 5.29
CA TRP A 100 -14.98 5.59 5.47
C TRP A 100 -14.85 4.10 5.16
N GLN A 101 -15.68 3.25 5.75
CA GLN A 101 -15.59 1.82 5.56
C GLN A 101 -15.77 1.41 4.09
N GLU A 102 -16.76 1.99 3.40
CA GLU A 102 -16.97 1.76 1.96
C GLU A 102 -15.75 2.19 1.12
N SER A 103 -15.21 3.37 1.41
CA SER A 103 -14.04 3.90 0.69
C SER A 103 -12.79 3.06 0.97
N PHE A 104 -12.60 2.63 2.21
CA PHE A 104 -11.52 1.75 2.61
C PHE A 104 -11.64 0.36 1.98
N ASN A 105 -12.83 -0.24 1.98
CA ASN A 105 -13.06 -1.56 1.38
C ASN A 105 -12.71 -1.57 -0.11
N ALA A 106 -13.13 -0.53 -0.84
CA ALA A 106 -12.79 -0.37 -2.24
C ALA A 106 -11.28 -0.21 -2.46
N PHE A 107 -10.62 0.61 -1.63
CA PHE A 107 -9.17 0.78 -1.66
C PHE A 107 -8.42 -0.52 -1.30
N PHE A 108 -8.89 -1.26 -0.31
CA PHE A 108 -8.30 -2.51 0.13
C PHE A 108 -8.32 -3.57 -0.97
N GLY A 109 -9.41 -3.63 -1.76
CA GLY A 109 -9.46 -4.46 -2.96
C GLY A 109 -8.37 -4.10 -3.98
N LEU A 110 -8.11 -2.81 -4.19
CA LEU A 110 -7.01 -2.33 -5.05
C LEU A 110 -5.64 -2.73 -4.46
N LEU A 111 -5.41 -2.51 -3.16
CA LEU A 111 -4.17 -2.87 -2.48
C LEU A 111 -3.89 -4.38 -2.58
N MET A 112 -4.90 -5.22 -2.35
CA MET A 112 -4.75 -6.67 -2.45
C MET A 112 -4.48 -7.12 -3.88
N LYS A 113 -5.15 -6.53 -4.87
CA LYS A 113 -4.86 -6.79 -6.28
C LYS A 113 -3.41 -6.45 -6.61
N TYR A 114 -2.91 -5.31 -6.14
CA TYR A 114 -1.51 -4.92 -6.31
C TYR A 114 -0.54 -5.94 -5.70
N CYS A 115 -0.77 -6.35 -4.44
CA CYS A 115 0.08 -7.33 -3.75
C CYS A 115 0.09 -8.69 -4.45
N ILE A 116 -1.07 -9.19 -4.88
CA ILE A 116 -1.20 -10.46 -5.61
C ILE A 116 -0.45 -10.38 -6.94
N SER A 117 -0.67 -9.34 -7.75
CA SER A 117 0.02 -9.18 -9.03
C SER A 117 1.53 -9.08 -8.88
N LYS A 118 2.02 -8.41 -7.82
CA LYS A 118 3.46 -8.35 -7.52
C LYS A 118 4.01 -9.72 -7.12
N TYR A 119 3.30 -10.46 -6.29
CA TYR A 119 3.69 -11.82 -5.91
C TYR A 119 3.75 -12.75 -7.12
N GLU A 120 2.72 -12.75 -7.97
CA GLU A 120 2.67 -13.56 -9.19
C GLU A 120 3.83 -13.22 -10.14
N GLY A 121 4.11 -11.92 -10.35
CA GLY A 121 5.23 -11.50 -11.19
C GLY A 121 6.60 -11.91 -10.65
N ILE A 122 6.80 -11.91 -9.33
CA ILE A 122 8.04 -12.42 -8.71
C ILE A 122 8.17 -13.93 -8.96
N MET A 123 7.10 -14.69 -8.73
CA MET A 123 7.10 -16.14 -8.93
C MET A 123 7.37 -16.50 -10.39
N GLU A 124 6.72 -15.83 -11.34
CA GLU A 124 6.93 -16.04 -12.77
C GLU A 124 8.37 -15.71 -13.18
N SER A 125 8.90 -14.56 -12.75
CA SER A 125 10.27 -14.14 -13.07
C SER A 125 11.33 -15.10 -12.53
N LEU A 126 11.12 -15.67 -11.35
CA LEU A 126 12.10 -16.58 -10.73
C LEU A 126 12.02 -18.00 -11.31
N VAL A 127 10.83 -18.46 -11.67
CA VAL A 127 10.64 -19.74 -12.38
C VAL A 127 11.25 -19.67 -13.79
N LEU A 128 11.06 -18.56 -14.51
CA LEU A 128 11.63 -18.36 -15.85
C LEU A 128 13.13 -18.03 -15.84
N GLY A 129 13.60 -17.32 -14.81
CA GLY A 129 15.00 -16.91 -14.69
C GLY A 129 15.95 -18.03 -14.25
N ALA A 130 15.43 -19.10 -13.64
CA ALA A 130 16.24 -20.19 -13.10
C ALA A 130 15.58 -21.57 -13.26
N PRO A 131 15.33 -22.05 -14.49
CA PRO A 131 14.61 -23.31 -14.74
C PRO A 131 15.29 -24.57 -14.16
N ASN A 132 16.58 -24.48 -13.79
CA ASN A 132 17.38 -25.58 -13.24
C ASN A 132 17.91 -25.31 -11.82
N ALA A 133 17.48 -24.23 -11.14
CA ALA A 133 17.96 -23.96 -9.79
C ALA A 133 17.29 -24.88 -8.76
N ALA A 134 18.09 -25.38 -7.81
CA ALA A 134 17.57 -26.19 -6.72
C ALA A 134 16.60 -25.35 -5.86
N ALA A 135 15.50 -25.97 -5.40
CA ALA A 135 14.50 -25.33 -4.55
C ALA A 135 15.09 -24.64 -3.30
N SER A 136 16.23 -25.13 -2.81
CA SER A 136 17.00 -24.55 -1.69
C SER A 136 17.63 -23.18 -1.97
N THR A 137 17.85 -22.83 -3.25
CA THR A 137 18.43 -21.54 -3.66
C THR A 137 17.34 -20.53 -4.01
N ILE A 138 16.19 -21.01 -4.51
CA ILE A 138 15.06 -20.17 -4.93
C ILE A 138 14.33 -19.57 -3.72
N GLY A 139 14.17 -20.32 -2.62
CA GLY A 139 13.42 -19.85 -1.44
C GLY A 139 13.92 -18.53 -0.83
N PRO A 140 15.22 -18.37 -0.55
CA PRO A 140 15.78 -17.11 -0.04
C PRO A 140 15.66 -15.95 -1.02
N GLU A 141 15.77 -16.22 -2.33
CA GLU A 141 15.65 -15.20 -3.37
C GLU A 141 14.22 -14.70 -3.54
N VAL A 142 13.24 -15.61 -3.48
CA VAL A 142 11.81 -15.29 -3.41
C VAL A 142 11.50 -14.42 -2.20
N ALA A 143 11.96 -14.80 -1.00
CA ALA A 143 11.75 -14.02 0.21
C ALA A 143 12.32 -12.59 0.10
N ARG A 144 13.52 -12.47 -0.46
CA ARG A 144 14.16 -11.18 -0.70
C ARG A 144 13.35 -10.34 -1.69
N ALA A 145 12.96 -10.89 -2.83
CA ALA A 145 12.16 -10.18 -3.83
C ALA A 145 10.80 -9.73 -3.27
N ILE A 146 10.11 -10.60 -2.52
CA ILE A 146 8.83 -10.27 -1.86
C ILE A 146 9.03 -9.11 -0.88
N SER A 147 10.03 -9.17 -0.01
CA SER A 147 10.28 -8.09 0.96
C SER A 147 10.66 -6.75 0.32
N GLN A 148 11.21 -6.75 -0.91
CA GLN A 148 11.56 -5.55 -1.65
C GLN A 148 10.40 -4.96 -2.48
N GLU A 149 9.37 -5.75 -2.79
CA GLU A 149 8.25 -5.33 -3.66
C GLU A 149 6.93 -5.16 -2.89
N MET A 150 6.74 -5.86 -1.78
CA MET A 150 5.50 -5.83 -1.00
C MET A 150 5.37 -4.58 -0.14
N PRO A 151 4.25 -3.83 -0.21
CA PRO A 151 4.05 -2.62 0.58
C PRO A 151 3.66 -2.92 2.03
N MET A 152 4.60 -3.47 2.80
CA MET A 152 4.36 -3.93 4.17
C MET A 152 3.87 -2.81 5.08
N GLU A 153 4.32 -1.57 4.90
CA GLU A 153 3.87 -0.43 5.70
C GLU A 153 2.40 -0.08 5.43
N LEU A 154 1.94 -0.19 4.18
CA LEU A 154 0.53 0.04 3.83
C LEU A 154 -0.37 -1.09 4.33
N LEU A 155 0.08 -2.34 4.22
CA LEU A 155 -0.64 -3.49 4.75
C LEU A 155 -0.82 -3.37 6.26
N ARG A 156 0.24 -3.00 6.99
CA ARG A 156 0.18 -2.75 8.45
C ARG A 156 -0.74 -1.58 8.79
N ALA A 157 -0.63 -0.45 8.08
CA ALA A 157 -1.49 0.71 8.29
C ALA A 157 -2.96 0.44 7.95
N SER A 158 -3.24 -0.58 7.14
CA SER A 158 -4.60 -1.00 6.79
C SER A 158 -5.27 -1.84 7.89
N LEU A 159 -4.51 -2.53 8.75
CA LEU A 159 -5.04 -3.45 9.76
C LEU A 159 -6.14 -2.87 10.66
N PRO A 160 -6.02 -1.62 11.19
CA PRO A 160 -7.06 -1.05 12.06
C PRO A 160 -8.42 -0.85 11.37
N HIS A 161 -8.44 -0.86 10.04
CA HIS A 161 -9.62 -0.59 9.21
C HIS A 161 -10.24 -1.86 8.62
N THR A 162 -9.57 -3.00 8.79
CA THR A 162 -10.02 -4.28 8.23
C THR A 162 -11.09 -4.97 9.05
N ASP A 163 -12.07 -5.56 8.36
CA ASP A 163 -12.99 -6.53 8.94
C ASP A 163 -12.37 -7.93 9.06
N GLU A 164 -13.09 -8.87 9.67
CA GLU A 164 -12.59 -10.24 9.87
C GLU A 164 -12.32 -11.00 8.55
N ASN A 165 -13.09 -10.72 7.49
CA ASN A 165 -12.87 -11.36 6.20
C ASN A 165 -11.58 -10.84 5.55
N GLN A 166 -11.34 -9.54 5.61
CA GLN A 166 -10.13 -8.89 5.10
C GLN A 166 -8.90 -9.33 5.89
N LYS A 167 -9.00 -9.49 7.22
CA LYS A 167 -7.92 -10.07 8.04
C LYS A 167 -7.60 -11.50 7.63
N LYS A 168 -8.61 -12.33 7.40
CA LYS A 168 -8.43 -13.70 6.92
C LYS A 168 -7.70 -13.72 5.56
N LEU A 169 -8.09 -12.84 4.65
CA LEU A 169 -7.45 -12.72 3.34
C LEU A 169 -5.97 -12.27 3.45
N LEU A 170 -5.64 -11.36 4.37
CA LEU A 170 -4.25 -10.99 4.67
C LEU A 170 -3.45 -12.18 5.23
N LEU A 171 -4.04 -12.98 6.11
CA LEU A 171 -3.40 -14.17 6.67
C LEU A 171 -3.14 -15.23 5.58
N GLU A 172 -4.13 -15.51 4.74
CA GLU A 172 -3.99 -16.44 3.61
C GLU A 172 -2.90 -15.97 2.63
N PHE A 173 -2.85 -14.66 2.35
CA PHE A 173 -1.79 -14.08 1.53
C PHE A 173 -0.42 -14.24 2.19
N ALA A 174 -0.28 -13.87 3.46
CA ALA A 174 0.99 -13.98 4.20
C ALA A 174 1.51 -15.43 4.26
N GLN A 175 0.61 -16.41 4.43
CA GLN A 175 0.96 -17.84 4.43
C GLN A 175 1.49 -18.29 3.07
N ARG A 176 0.93 -17.80 1.96
CA ARG A 176 1.41 -18.11 0.61
C ARG A 176 2.74 -17.43 0.29
N SER A 177 2.97 -16.25 0.83
CA SER A 177 4.19 -15.46 0.59
C SER A 177 5.39 -15.88 1.46
N MET A 178 5.18 -16.71 2.48
CA MET A 178 6.26 -17.29 3.29
C MET A 178 6.91 -18.45 2.53
N PRO A 179 8.26 -18.48 2.38
CA PRO A 179 8.92 -19.68 1.92
C PRO A 179 8.63 -20.81 2.90
N VAL A 180 8.22 -21.99 2.41
CA VAL A 180 8.12 -23.19 3.24
C VAL A 180 9.52 -23.53 3.74
N THR A 181 9.88 -23.08 4.94
CA THR A 181 10.99 -23.66 5.69
C THR A 181 10.55 -25.05 6.11
N GLY A 182 10.94 -26.06 5.33
CA GLY A 182 10.84 -27.45 5.77
C GLY A 182 11.61 -27.63 7.08
N PRO A 183 11.15 -28.50 7.98
CA PRO A 183 11.82 -28.71 9.27
C PRO A 183 13.24 -29.23 9.02
N THR A 184 14.23 -28.53 9.57
CA THR A 184 15.55 -29.11 9.79
C THR A 184 15.38 -30.30 10.73
N SER A 185 15.79 -31.47 10.24
CA SER A 185 15.68 -32.78 10.88
C SER A 185 16.20 -32.83 12.31
#